data_AF-A0A1G1BHP3-F1
#
_entry.id   AF-A0A1G1BHP3-F1
#
_cell.length_a   1.000
_cell.length_b   1.000
_cell.length_c   1.000
_cell.angle_alpha   90.00
_cell.angle_beta   90.00
_cell.angle_gamma   90.00
#
_symmetry.space_group_name_H-M   'P 1'
#
loop_
_entity.id
_entity.type
_entity.pdbx_description
1 polymer ?
#
loop_
_entity_poly.entity_id
_entity_poly.type
_entity_poly.pdbx_seq_one_letter_code
_entity_poly.pdbx_strand_id
1 'polypeptide(L)'
;MEMAVEEMKKSISEHDDKPDPKVGAVLVSPDGRELIDVAYRGEIRSGDHAEFILLDKKQRNLPLTDYILYTTLEPCVERNQPKSACVNRTVNARIKKIYIGIQDPHPSVAGEGIKILHKHKIDLEFFDADLAEEIRKENKDFIKYAEAEAKKVLEGEIKESSDPLDNAIQNVTLDDFSLEAQEELINRAELNYKVGSKDFNKYLLQLNLIETNIKTNITKPTGLGLLLFGKNPQLIFTQARVQFFINQPGADDITENFDGPVLLQPQKIQKYLDLIYPKHISRKTMQREEYYDVPIEVIRETINNAIAHRDYTITGTTIKVYIYEDRVEIFSPGKPIHPIEKFNNYNVPPESRNPKIAYLFNEISVIEELGLGMKELKKLSEVRQLPKPTFRMDGQYFVTTIYTKTGAKSSSIEIQDKVKDLNPKEKEGYETIRIQGSITSSEYLKVLDVSERTARNHLKKMVDLGLLRVEGEGKATKYVVIN
;
A
#
# COMPACT_ATOMS: atom_id res chain seq x y z
N MET A 1 -34.50 26.51 -12.02
CA MET A 1 -33.36 26.90 -11.14
C MET A 1 -33.76 28.06 -10.25
N GLU A 2 -34.14 29.23 -10.79
CA GLU A 2 -34.62 30.40 -10.02
C GLU A 2 -35.66 30.04 -8.94
N MET A 3 -36.67 29.24 -9.30
CA MET A 3 -37.70 28.78 -8.34
C MET A 3 -37.11 28.03 -7.15
N ALA A 4 -36.05 27.22 -7.34
CA ALA A 4 -35.39 26.54 -6.24
C ALA A 4 -34.68 27.53 -5.30
N VAL A 5 -34.11 28.60 -5.86
CA VAL A 5 -33.47 29.69 -5.09
C VAL A 5 -34.51 30.50 -4.32
N GLU A 6 -35.67 30.78 -4.91
CA GLU A 6 -36.78 31.45 -4.22
C GLU A 6 -37.37 30.60 -3.08
N GLU A 7 -37.53 29.30 -3.28
CA GLU A 7 -37.98 28.40 -2.21
C GLU A 7 -36.93 28.25 -1.11
N MET A 8 -35.65 28.18 -1.48
CA MET A 8 -34.54 28.13 -0.53
C MET A 8 -34.61 29.27 0.49
N LYS A 9 -34.97 30.50 0.07
CA LYS A 9 -35.09 31.67 0.95
C LYS A 9 -36.12 31.50 2.08
N LYS A 10 -37.06 30.56 1.94
CA LYS A 10 -38.10 30.25 2.94
C LYS A 10 -37.65 29.22 3.99
N SER A 11 -36.43 28.70 3.88
CA SER A 11 -35.89 27.68 4.79
C SER A 11 -35.96 28.12 6.25
N ILE A 12 -36.32 27.18 7.13
CA ILE A 12 -36.45 27.40 8.56
C ILE A 12 -35.26 26.76 9.27
N SER A 13 -34.48 27.56 10.01
CA SER A 13 -33.37 27.07 10.84
C SER A 13 -33.89 26.29 12.06
N GLU A 14 -33.11 25.30 12.48
CA GLU A 14 -33.47 24.30 13.48
C GLU A 14 -32.56 24.37 14.71
N HIS A 15 -31.36 24.93 14.53
CA HIS A 15 -30.32 25.01 15.54
C HIS A 15 -30.01 26.47 15.89
N ASP A 16 -29.88 26.74 17.18
CA ASP A 16 -29.43 28.04 17.69
C ASP A 16 -27.89 28.09 17.82
N ASP A 17 -27.24 26.92 17.89
CA ASP A 17 -25.81 26.75 18.15
C ASP A 17 -24.95 26.63 16.87
N LYS A 18 -25.56 26.44 15.69
CA LYS A 18 -24.86 26.37 14.41
C LYS A 18 -25.73 26.89 13.24
N PRO A 19 -25.13 27.49 12.21
CA PRO A 19 -25.89 27.96 11.05
C PRO A 19 -26.36 26.78 10.21
N ASP A 20 -27.66 26.73 9.98
CA ASP A 20 -28.32 25.73 9.16
C ASP A 20 -28.33 26.14 7.67
N PRO A 21 -27.96 25.25 6.73
CA PRO A 21 -28.08 25.58 5.32
C PRO A 21 -29.54 25.81 4.93
N LYS A 22 -29.75 26.87 4.15
CA LYS A 22 -30.98 27.11 3.42
C LYS A 22 -30.94 26.25 2.15
N VAL A 23 -31.97 25.43 1.95
CA VAL A 23 -32.06 24.52 0.80
C VAL A 23 -33.48 24.57 0.22
N GLY A 24 -33.55 24.71 -1.10
CA GLY A 24 -34.79 24.60 -1.87
C GLY A 24 -34.67 23.50 -2.92
N ALA A 25 -35.77 22.79 -3.17
CA ALA A 25 -35.84 21.72 -4.15
C ALA A 25 -37.09 21.87 -5.02
N VAL A 26 -36.98 21.57 -6.31
CA VAL A 26 -38.08 21.61 -7.28
C VAL A 26 -38.09 20.33 -8.11
N LEU A 27 -39.27 19.74 -8.29
CA LEU A 27 -39.46 18.53 -9.08
C LEU A 27 -40.25 18.87 -10.35
N VAL A 28 -39.75 18.42 -11.49
CA VAL A 28 -40.31 18.70 -12.81
C VAL A 28 -40.53 17.39 -13.56
N SER A 29 -41.55 17.37 -14.42
CA SER A 29 -41.87 16.25 -15.30
C SER A 29 -40.68 15.82 -16.18
N PRO A 30 -40.65 14.58 -16.68
CA PRO A 30 -39.55 14.07 -17.52
C PRO A 30 -39.28 14.86 -18.81
N ASP A 31 -40.29 15.56 -19.35
CA ASP A 31 -40.17 16.42 -20.54
C ASP A 31 -39.77 17.87 -20.21
N GLY A 32 -39.60 18.20 -18.92
CA GLY A 32 -39.19 19.51 -18.45
C GLY A 32 -40.27 20.60 -18.53
N ARG A 33 -41.53 20.24 -18.82
CA ARG A 33 -42.59 21.24 -19.12
C ARG A 33 -43.53 21.52 -17.95
N GLU A 34 -43.69 20.60 -17.02
CA GLU A 34 -44.65 20.70 -15.93
C GLU A 34 -43.93 20.72 -14.58
N LEU A 35 -44.21 21.77 -13.80
CA LEU A 35 -43.83 21.83 -12.39
C LEU A 35 -44.72 20.86 -11.60
N ILE A 36 -44.11 19.86 -10.99
CA ILE A 36 -44.83 18.87 -10.17
C ILE A 36 -45.04 19.44 -8.77
N ASP A 37 -43.96 19.88 -8.14
CA ASP A 37 -43.99 20.43 -6.79
C ASP A 37 -42.65 21.10 -6.43
N VAL A 38 -42.66 21.82 -5.31
CA VAL A 38 -41.51 22.47 -4.72
C VAL A 38 -41.43 22.21 -3.22
N ALA A 39 -40.26 22.31 -2.63
CA ALA A 39 -40.11 22.23 -1.18
C ALA A 39 -38.90 23.03 -0.70
N TYR A 40 -38.92 23.40 0.57
CA TYR A 40 -37.78 24.03 1.25
C TYR A 40 -37.49 23.36 2.58
N ARG A 41 -36.27 23.55 3.09
CA ARG A 41 -35.86 22.94 4.35
C ARG A 41 -36.75 23.41 5.50
N GLY A 42 -37.29 22.46 6.26
CA GLY A 42 -38.11 22.73 7.42
C GLY A 42 -39.58 23.02 7.13
N GLU A 43 -40.05 22.92 5.88
CA GLU A 43 -41.42 23.29 5.47
C GLU A 43 -42.51 22.54 6.27
N ILE A 44 -42.41 21.22 6.39
CA ILE A 44 -43.41 20.40 7.11
C ILE A 44 -43.03 20.22 8.58
N ARG A 45 -41.76 19.92 8.83
CA ARG A 45 -41.24 19.68 10.17
C ARG A 45 -39.82 20.21 10.24
N SER A 46 -39.50 20.89 11.33
CA SER A 46 -38.12 21.19 11.70
C SER A 46 -37.28 19.91 11.66
N GLY A 47 -36.17 19.92 10.93
CA GLY A 47 -35.31 18.76 10.72
C GLY A 47 -35.40 18.15 9.33
N ASP A 48 -36.38 18.54 8.51
CA ASP A 48 -36.65 17.88 7.22
C ASP A 48 -36.01 18.65 6.06
N HIS A 49 -35.21 17.94 5.28
CA HIS A 49 -34.53 18.50 4.12
C HIS A 49 -35.52 18.69 2.97
N ALA A 50 -35.25 19.66 2.09
CA ALA A 50 -36.13 19.99 0.97
C ALA A 50 -36.40 18.77 0.07
N GLU A 51 -35.37 18.02 -0.29
CA GLU A 51 -35.48 16.85 -1.18
C GLU A 51 -36.28 15.72 -0.52
N PHE A 52 -36.13 15.54 0.81
CA PHE A 52 -36.92 14.56 1.55
C PHE A 52 -38.41 14.93 1.58
N ILE A 53 -38.72 16.20 1.83
CA ILE A 53 -40.10 16.68 1.83
C ILE A 53 -40.71 16.47 0.45
N LEU A 54 -39.98 16.88 -0.59
CA LEU A 54 -40.42 16.80 -1.96
C LEU A 54 -40.72 15.35 -2.40
N LEU A 55 -39.74 14.45 -2.26
CA LEU A 55 -39.82 13.10 -2.79
C LEU A 55 -40.67 12.16 -1.92
N ASP A 56 -40.56 12.24 -0.59
CA ASP A 56 -41.19 11.26 0.31
C ASP A 56 -42.45 11.76 1.03
N LYS A 57 -42.63 13.07 1.17
CA LYS A 57 -43.82 13.63 1.86
C LYS A 57 -44.87 14.09 0.86
N LYS A 58 -44.49 14.92 -0.10
CA LYS A 58 -45.43 15.46 -1.08
C LYS A 58 -45.72 14.46 -2.20
N GLN A 59 -44.69 13.79 -2.70
CA GLN A 59 -44.81 12.91 -3.88
C GLN A 59 -44.76 11.41 -3.58
N ARG A 60 -45.15 11.01 -2.37
CA ARG A 60 -45.08 9.62 -1.87
C ARG A 60 -45.75 8.59 -2.78
N ASN A 61 -46.84 8.97 -3.45
CA ASN A 61 -47.67 8.07 -4.24
C ASN A 61 -47.42 8.19 -5.75
N LEU A 62 -46.48 9.03 -6.17
CA LEU A 62 -46.16 9.26 -7.58
C LEU A 62 -44.90 8.48 -7.96
N PRO A 63 -44.90 7.64 -9.01
CA PRO A 63 -43.68 7.01 -9.49
C PRO A 63 -42.79 8.06 -10.18
N LEU A 64 -41.68 8.43 -9.52
CA LEU A 64 -40.79 9.51 -9.94
C LEU A 64 -39.72 9.08 -10.96
N THR A 65 -39.92 7.94 -11.63
CA THR A 65 -38.95 7.45 -12.62
C THR A 65 -38.86 8.42 -13.79
N ASP A 66 -37.63 8.78 -14.16
CA ASP A 66 -37.29 9.72 -15.23
C ASP A 66 -37.57 11.21 -14.97
N TYR A 67 -38.00 11.58 -13.77
CA TYR A 67 -38.25 12.98 -13.42
C TYR A 67 -36.93 13.76 -13.27
N ILE A 68 -37.06 15.09 -13.28
CA ILE A 68 -35.95 16.03 -13.15
C ILE A 68 -36.04 16.72 -11.80
N LEU A 69 -34.95 16.66 -11.02
CA LEU A 69 -34.85 17.29 -9.71
C LEU A 69 -33.92 18.50 -9.78
N TYR A 70 -34.32 19.63 -9.21
CA TYR A 70 -33.46 20.78 -8.96
C TYR A 70 -33.27 20.92 -7.46
N THR A 71 -32.05 21.13 -6.99
CA THR A 71 -31.73 21.38 -5.59
C THR A 71 -30.68 22.50 -5.49
N THR A 72 -30.82 23.41 -4.54
CA THR A 72 -29.86 24.53 -4.40
C THR A 72 -28.53 24.10 -3.76
N LEU A 73 -28.52 23.02 -2.99
CA LEU A 73 -27.32 22.48 -2.35
C LEU A 73 -27.17 20.99 -2.70
N GLU A 74 -25.93 20.50 -2.70
CA GLU A 74 -25.63 19.08 -2.90
C GLU A 74 -26.44 18.20 -1.92
N PRO A 75 -27.16 17.17 -2.41
CA PRO A 75 -27.93 16.31 -1.54
C PRO A 75 -27.03 15.57 -0.54
N CYS A 76 -27.47 15.49 0.72
CA CYS A 76 -26.67 14.86 1.77
C CYS A 76 -26.50 13.34 1.55
N VAL A 77 -25.37 12.81 2.03
CA VAL A 77 -24.97 11.38 1.93
C VAL A 77 -25.23 10.58 3.20
N GLU A 78 -25.33 11.24 4.36
CA GLU A 78 -25.57 10.60 5.65
C GLU A 78 -26.66 11.33 6.44
N ARG A 79 -27.50 10.59 7.16
CA ARG A 79 -28.51 11.12 8.08
C ARG A 79 -28.70 10.18 9.26
N ASN A 80 -29.05 10.77 10.42
CA ASN A 80 -29.35 10.00 11.62
C ASN A 80 -30.60 9.13 11.42
N GLN A 81 -30.49 7.85 11.79
CA GLN A 81 -31.60 6.90 11.79
C GLN A 81 -32.80 7.47 12.57
N PRO A 82 -34.04 7.32 12.06
CA PRO A 82 -34.47 6.46 10.94
C PRO A 82 -34.47 7.15 9.56
N LYS A 83 -33.92 8.36 9.42
CA LYS A 83 -33.97 9.10 8.14
C LYS A 83 -32.88 8.60 7.20
N SER A 84 -33.23 8.25 5.95
CA SER A 84 -32.24 8.00 4.89
C SER A 84 -31.76 9.31 4.24
N ALA A 85 -30.54 9.27 3.72
CA ALA A 85 -29.86 10.35 2.99
C ALA A 85 -30.60 10.78 1.72
N CYS A 86 -30.52 12.08 1.38
CA CYS A 86 -31.22 12.64 0.22
C CYS A 86 -30.71 12.03 -1.10
N VAL A 87 -29.40 11.77 -1.24
CA VAL A 87 -28.84 11.08 -2.40
C VAL A 87 -29.49 9.71 -2.62
N ASN A 88 -29.62 8.91 -1.56
CA ASN A 88 -30.23 7.59 -1.66
C ASN A 88 -31.71 7.68 -2.04
N ARG A 89 -32.41 8.73 -1.61
CA ARG A 89 -33.81 8.99 -2.02
C ARG A 89 -33.89 9.30 -3.50
N THR A 90 -33.02 10.17 -4.01
CA THR A 90 -32.93 10.49 -5.45
C THR A 90 -32.67 9.24 -6.29
N VAL A 91 -31.70 8.40 -5.88
CA VAL A 91 -31.38 7.14 -6.56
C VAL A 91 -32.55 6.15 -6.51
N ASN A 92 -33.15 5.95 -5.33
CA ASN A 92 -34.26 5.00 -5.17
C ASN A 92 -35.53 5.45 -5.92
N ALA A 93 -35.75 6.77 -6.02
CA ALA A 93 -36.82 7.36 -6.80
C ALA A 93 -36.61 7.22 -8.32
N ARG A 94 -35.40 6.83 -8.76
CA ARG A 94 -35.00 6.72 -10.18
C ARG A 94 -35.15 8.04 -10.94
N ILE A 95 -34.77 9.13 -10.28
CA ILE A 95 -34.61 10.44 -10.92
C ILE A 95 -33.56 10.30 -12.02
N LYS A 96 -33.87 10.78 -13.22
CA LYS A 96 -32.97 10.65 -14.38
C LYS A 96 -31.95 11.77 -14.43
N LYS A 97 -32.37 13.00 -14.09
CA LYS A 97 -31.52 14.18 -14.15
C LYS A 97 -31.66 15.02 -12.90
N ILE A 98 -30.54 15.50 -12.38
CA ILE A 98 -30.48 16.41 -11.25
C ILE A 98 -29.66 17.65 -11.58
N TYR A 99 -30.20 18.81 -11.19
CA TYR A 99 -29.52 20.08 -11.21
C TYR A 99 -29.13 20.49 -9.80
N ILE A 100 -27.86 20.81 -9.57
CA ILE A 100 -27.33 21.18 -8.26
C ILE A 100 -26.86 22.63 -8.28
N GLY A 101 -27.31 23.44 -7.32
CA GLY A 101 -26.92 24.85 -7.22
C GLY A 101 -25.44 25.03 -6.91
N ILE A 102 -25.03 24.57 -5.72
CA ILE A 102 -23.62 24.54 -5.32
C ILE A 102 -23.27 23.21 -4.64
N GLN A 103 -21.99 22.83 -4.71
CA GLN A 103 -21.43 21.74 -3.91
C GLN A 103 -21.50 22.11 -2.41
N ASP A 104 -21.81 21.14 -1.56
CA ASP A 104 -21.81 21.36 -0.11
C ASP A 104 -20.37 21.41 0.40
N PRO A 105 -19.91 22.51 1.04
CA PRO A 105 -18.56 22.61 1.56
C PRO A 105 -18.34 21.82 2.85
N HIS A 106 -19.39 21.27 3.48
CA HIS A 106 -19.26 20.57 4.74
C HIS A 106 -18.55 19.22 4.54
N PRO A 107 -17.55 18.86 5.37
CA PRO A 107 -16.69 17.70 5.15
C PRO A 107 -17.43 16.36 5.13
N SER A 108 -18.59 16.27 5.79
CA SER A 108 -19.43 15.06 5.76
C SER A 108 -20.18 14.84 4.44
N VAL A 109 -20.15 15.80 3.51
CA VAL A 109 -20.87 15.73 2.23
C VAL A 109 -19.93 16.01 1.05
N ALA A 110 -19.05 17.00 1.17
CA ALA A 110 -18.13 17.54 0.17
C ALA A 110 -17.88 16.64 -1.08
N GLY A 111 -18.79 16.71 -2.06
CA GLY A 111 -18.67 16.03 -3.36
C GLY A 111 -18.97 14.53 -3.36
N GLU A 112 -19.20 13.90 -2.22
CA GLU A 112 -19.57 12.48 -2.15
C GLU A 112 -20.98 12.24 -2.70
N GLY A 113 -21.90 13.19 -2.53
CA GLY A 113 -23.25 13.05 -3.07
C GLY A 113 -23.25 13.06 -4.60
N ILE A 114 -22.49 13.99 -5.19
CA ILE A 114 -22.24 14.07 -6.63
C ILE A 114 -21.61 12.77 -7.15
N LYS A 115 -20.60 12.21 -6.47
CA LYS A 115 -19.96 10.95 -6.85
C LYS A 115 -20.95 9.77 -6.87
N ILE A 116 -21.82 9.68 -5.87
CA ILE A 116 -22.83 8.61 -5.80
C ILE A 116 -23.85 8.76 -6.93
N LEU A 117 -24.35 9.97 -7.19
CA LEU A 117 -25.29 10.24 -8.28
C LEU A 117 -24.69 9.85 -9.64
N HIS A 118 -23.43 10.23 -9.90
CA HIS A 118 -22.70 9.86 -11.11
C HIS A 118 -22.50 8.33 -11.23
N LYS A 119 -22.15 7.65 -10.13
CA LYS A 119 -22.02 6.17 -10.09
C LYS A 119 -23.32 5.46 -10.46
N HIS A 120 -24.46 6.04 -10.10
CA HIS A 120 -25.78 5.50 -10.42
C HIS A 120 -26.34 5.98 -11.78
N LYS A 121 -25.51 6.63 -12.61
CA LYS A 121 -25.85 7.09 -13.96
C LYS A 121 -27.01 8.08 -14.00
N ILE A 122 -27.11 8.94 -12.99
CA ILE A 122 -28.02 10.09 -13.00
C ILE A 122 -27.29 11.26 -13.69
N ASP A 123 -27.94 11.86 -14.69
CA ASP A 123 -27.40 13.02 -15.41
C ASP A 123 -27.31 14.23 -14.47
N LEU A 124 -26.16 14.90 -14.42
CA LEU A 124 -25.90 15.97 -13.46
C LEU A 124 -25.43 17.24 -14.15
N GLU A 125 -26.09 18.36 -13.83
CA GLU A 125 -25.73 19.70 -14.27
C GLU A 125 -25.73 20.67 -13.08
N PHE A 126 -24.92 21.72 -13.15
CA PHE A 126 -24.93 22.79 -12.14
C PHE A 126 -25.86 23.94 -12.55
N PHE A 127 -26.28 24.75 -11.58
CA PHE A 127 -27.01 25.99 -11.87
C PHE A 127 -26.09 27.01 -12.55
N ASP A 128 -26.71 27.99 -13.22
CA ASP A 128 -26.00 29.13 -13.79
C ASP A 128 -25.20 29.91 -12.72
N ALA A 129 -24.10 30.52 -13.13
CA ALA A 129 -23.09 31.08 -12.23
C ALA A 129 -23.64 32.21 -11.34
N ASP A 130 -24.57 33.02 -11.86
CA ASP A 130 -25.26 34.09 -11.14
C ASP A 130 -26.17 33.55 -10.03
N LEU A 131 -26.94 32.49 -10.32
CA LEU A 131 -27.76 31.81 -9.32
C LEU A 131 -26.90 31.08 -8.28
N ALA A 132 -25.77 30.49 -8.69
CA ALA A 132 -24.83 29.88 -7.76
C ALA A 132 -24.21 30.93 -6.80
N GLU A 133 -23.91 32.13 -7.28
CA GLU A 133 -23.44 33.24 -6.45
C GLU A 133 -24.51 33.71 -5.45
N GLU A 134 -25.77 33.79 -5.88
CA GLU A 134 -26.89 34.09 -5.00
C GLU A 134 -27.07 33.04 -3.90
N ILE A 135 -26.98 31.75 -4.25
CA ILE A 135 -27.05 30.65 -3.27
C ILE A 135 -25.91 30.75 -2.25
N ARG A 136 -24.68 31.07 -2.69
CA ARG A 136 -23.54 31.29 -1.78
C ARG A 136 -23.76 32.48 -0.87
N LYS A 137 -24.34 33.56 -1.37
CA LYS A 137 -24.64 34.77 -0.59
C LYS A 137 -25.67 34.48 0.51
N GLU A 138 -26.74 33.78 0.18
CA GLU A 138 -27.79 33.41 1.14
C GLU A 138 -27.34 32.38 2.18
N ASN A 139 -26.36 31.54 1.83
CA ASN A 139 -25.77 30.53 2.72
C ASN A 139 -24.41 30.93 3.31
N LYS A 140 -24.05 32.21 3.29
CA LYS A 140 -22.70 32.67 3.67
C LYS A 140 -22.25 32.20 5.05
N ASP A 141 -23.13 32.26 6.05
CA ASP A 141 -22.80 31.87 7.43
C ASP A 141 -22.62 30.36 7.56
N PHE A 142 -23.47 29.57 6.88
CA PHE A 142 -23.33 28.13 6.79
C PHE A 142 -22.03 27.73 6.09
N ILE A 143 -21.74 28.32 4.92
CA ILE A 143 -20.53 28.03 4.15
C ILE A 143 -19.29 28.35 4.98
N LYS A 144 -19.25 29.50 5.65
CA LYS A 144 -18.12 29.87 6.52
C LYS A 144 -17.93 28.88 7.67
N TYR A 145 -19.03 28.42 8.28
CA TYR A 145 -18.98 27.40 9.32
C TYR A 145 -18.47 26.06 8.77
N ALA A 146 -19.03 25.61 7.65
CA ALA A 146 -18.67 24.36 6.98
C ALA A 146 -17.23 24.34 6.48
N GLU A 147 -16.73 25.45 5.93
CA GLU A 147 -15.33 25.62 5.54
C GLU A 147 -14.41 25.65 6.77
N ALA A 148 -14.83 26.22 7.89
CA ALA A 148 -14.08 26.17 9.14
C ALA A 148 -14.02 24.75 9.71
N GLU A 149 -15.09 23.98 9.63
CA GLU A 149 -15.11 22.55 9.98
C GLU A 149 -14.26 21.73 9.00
N ALA A 150 -14.36 21.99 7.69
CA ALA A 150 -13.49 21.37 6.69
C ALA A 150 -12.01 21.70 6.95
N LYS A 151 -11.70 22.94 7.38
CA LYS A 151 -10.35 23.35 7.76
C LYS A 151 -9.88 22.65 9.03
N LYS A 152 -10.74 22.45 10.04
CA LYS A 152 -10.41 21.64 11.23
C LYS A 152 -10.19 20.17 10.89
N VAL A 153 -10.98 19.65 9.95
CA VAL A 153 -10.79 18.31 9.40
C VAL A 153 -9.46 18.26 8.66
N LEU A 154 -9.15 19.17 7.74
CA LEU A 154 -7.88 19.26 7.01
C LEU A 154 -6.65 19.49 7.93
N GLU A 155 -6.76 20.34 8.95
CA GLU A 155 -5.72 20.59 9.97
C GLU A 155 -5.58 19.41 10.93
N GLY A 156 -6.66 18.63 11.15
CA GLY A 156 -6.63 17.31 11.80
C GLY A 156 -6.26 16.15 10.86
N GLU A 157 -6.24 16.40 9.54
CA GLU A 157 -6.00 15.48 8.43
C GLU A 157 -4.67 15.76 7.71
N ILE A 158 -3.75 16.52 8.32
CA ILE A 158 -2.35 16.08 8.26
C ILE A 158 -2.22 14.84 9.18
N LYS A 159 -2.98 13.80 8.86
CA LYS A 159 -2.46 12.45 8.90
C LYS A 159 -1.82 12.29 7.53
N GLU A 160 -0.47 12.34 7.49
CA GLU A 160 0.27 11.61 6.46
C GLU A 160 -0.49 10.31 6.20
N SER A 161 -0.79 9.98 4.93
CA SER A 161 -1.54 8.78 4.53
C SER A 161 -1.37 7.66 5.56
N SER A 162 -2.30 7.53 6.52
CA SER A 162 -1.90 6.94 7.80
C SER A 162 -1.60 5.48 7.56
N ASP A 163 -0.33 5.13 7.63
CA ASP A 163 0.12 3.75 7.57
C ASP A 163 -0.79 2.96 8.54
N PRO A 164 -1.46 1.88 8.10
CA PRO A 164 -2.23 1.02 8.98
C PRO A 164 -1.46 0.61 10.25
N LEU A 165 -0.13 0.67 10.20
CA LEU A 165 0.75 0.47 11.34
C LEU A 165 0.69 1.58 12.40
N ASP A 166 0.42 2.84 12.05
CA ASP A 166 0.50 3.94 13.02
C ASP A 166 -0.79 4.18 13.83
N ASN A 167 -1.93 3.61 13.43
CA ASN A 167 -3.21 3.83 14.10
C ASN A 167 -3.53 2.73 15.13
N ALA A 168 -4.25 3.10 16.21
CA ALA A 168 -4.91 2.14 17.09
C ALA A 168 -5.84 1.17 16.36
N ILE A 169 -5.74 -0.12 16.67
CA ILE A 169 -6.62 -1.16 16.13
C ILE A 169 -7.82 -1.37 17.07
N GLN A 170 -9.04 -1.34 16.53
CA GLN A 170 -10.25 -1.27 17.36
C GLN A 170 -10.55 -2.56 18.16
N ASN A 171 -10.26 -3.73 17.59
CA ASN A 171 -10.69 -5.03 18.12
C ASN A 171 -9.56 -5.79 18.83
N VAL A 172 -8.56 -5.09 19.34
CA VAL A 172 -7.43 -5.68 20.08
C VAL A 172 -7.16 -4.89 21.36
N THR A 173 -6.63 -5.58 22.36
CA THR A 173 -6.22 -4.99 23.64
C THR A 173 -4.75 -5.26 23.91
N LEU A 174 -4.19 -4.69 24.98
CA LEU A 174 -2.81 -4.99 25.38
C LEU A 174 -2.62 -6.46 25.80
N ASP A 175 -3.70 -7.18 26.12
CA ASP A 175 -3.64 -8.61 26.44
C ASP A 175 -3.29 -9.46 25.20
N ASP A 176 -3.46 -8.91 24.00
CA ASP A 176 -3.05 -9.55 22.75
C ASP A 176 -1.54 -9.45 22.51
N PHE A 177 -0.81 -8.66 23.30
CA PHE A 177 0.66 -8.64 23.25
C PHE A 177 1.25 -9.90 23.91
N SER A 178 2.27 -10.44 23.25
CA SER A 178 3.11 -11.53 23.71
C SER A 178 4.00 -11.01 24.84
N LEU A 179 3.96 -11.72 25.97
CA LEU A 179 4.87 -11.47 27.07
C LEU A 179 6.33 -11.71 26.65
N GLU A 180 6.58 -12.82 25.95
CA GLU A 180 7.90 -13.21 25.45
C GLU A 180 8.51 -12.12 24.55
N ALA A 181 7.72 -11.51 23.67
CA ALA A 181 8.22 -10.45 22.79
C ALA A 181 8.57 -9.16 23.55
N GLN A 182 7.77 -8.80 24.55
CA GLN A 182 8.05 -7.64 25.39
C GLN A 182 9.28 -7.87 26.28
N GLU A 183 9.42 -9.07 26.85
CA GLU A 183 10.58 -9.47 27.65
C GLU A 183 11.85 -9.54 26.81
N GLU A 184 11.77 -10.06 25.58
CA GLU A 184 12.88 -10.08 24.63
C GLU A 184 13.40 -8.65 24.37
N LEU A 185 12.51 -7.69 24.11
CA LEU A 185 12.92 -6.30 23.93
C LEU A 185 13.62 -5.76 25.19
N ILE A 186 12.97 -5.90 26.35
CA ILE A 186 13.51 -5.39 27.61
C ILE A 186 14.90 -5.98 27.90
N ASN A 187 15.05 -7.29 27.74
CA ASN A 187 16.28 -7.98 28.10
C ASN A 187 17.42 -7.66 27.12
N ARG A 188 17.16 -7.63 25.81
CA ARG A 188 18.23 -7.44 24.82
C ARG A 188 18.59 -5.99 24.56
N ALA A 189 17.65 -5.07 24.73
CA ALA A 189 17.94 -3.64 24.73
C ALA A 189 18.38 -3.14 26.12
N GLU A 190 18.60 -4.04 27.08
CA GLU A 190 19.06 -3.74 28.45
C GLU A 190 18.22 -2.65 29.15
N LEU A 191 16.91 -2.66 28.92
CA LEU A 191 15.99 -1.65 29.45
C LEU A 191 15.66 -1.94 30.91
N ASN A 192 15.67 -0.90 31.76
CA ASN A 192 15.30 -1.02 33.17
C ASN A 192 13.78 -0.88 33.38
N TYR A 193 13.00 -1.74 32.73
CA TYR A 193 11.54 -1.76 32.81
C TYR A 193 11.01 -3.14 33.22
N LYS A 194 9.74 -3.16 33.64
CA LYS A 194 8.95 -4.39 33.82
C LYS A 194 7.77 -4.35 32.87
N VAL A 195 7.44 -5.47 32.25
CA VAL A 195 6.27 -5.56 31.36
C VAL A 195 5.01 -5.11 32.11
N GLY A 196 4.21 -4.26 31.46
CA GLY A 196 2.99 -3.68 32.03
C GLY A 196 3.21 -2.57 33.07
N SER A 197 4.44 -2.18 33.39
CA SER A 197 4.69 -1.04 34.28
C SER A 197 4.26 0.28 33.61
N LYS A 198 3.95 1.30 34.41
CA LYS A 198 3.59 2.63 33.88
C LYS A 198 4.69 3.23 33.02
N ASP A 199 5.95 3.05 33.42
CA ASP A 199 7.10 3.57 32.69
C ASP A 199 7.32 2.81 31.38
N PHE A 200 7.10 1.49 31.36
CA PHE A 200 7.15 0.71 30.13
C PHE A 200 6.03 1.11 29.16
N ASN A 201 4.80 1.26 29.66
CA ASN A 201 3.69 1.74 28.81
C ASN A 201 3.94 3.15 28.27
N LYS A 202 4.59 4.02 29.05
CA LYS A 202 5.01 5.36 28.57
C LYS A 202 6.06 5.24 27.46
N TYR A 203 7.02 4.33 27.59
CA TYR A 203 8.00 4.04 26.54
C TYR A 203 7.30 3.53 25.26
N LEU A 204 6.35 2.60 25.37
CA LEU A 204 5.55 2.12 24.25
C LEU A 204 4.72 3.22 23.58
N LEU A 205 4.15 4.15 24.35
CA LEU A 205 3.44 5.34 23.85
C LEU A 205 4.39 6.26 23.05
N GLN A 206 5.60 6.51 23.54
CA GLN A 206 6.59 7.35 22.87
C GLN A 206 7.04 6.76 21.52
N LEU A 207 7.05 5.43 21.41
CA LEU A 207 7.34 4.72 20.16
C LEU A 207 6.11 4.55 19.24
N ASN A 208 4.93 5.04 19.65
CA ASN A 208 3.66 4.83 18.96
C ASN A 208 3.31 3.34 18.74
N LEU A 209 3.64 2.48 19.72
CA LEU A 209 3.27 1.06 19.71
C LEU A 209 1.92 0.82 20.37
N ILE A 210 1.50 1.74 21.21
CA ILE A 210 0.18 1.80 21.81
C ILE A 210 -0.33 3.23 21.72
N GLU A 211 -1.64 3.41 21.74
CA GLU A 211 -2.31 4.71 21.72
C GLU A 211 -3.35 4.76 22.84
N THR A 212 -3.44 5.88 23.56
CA THR A 212 -4.46 6.10 24.59
C THR A 212 -5.48 7.12 24.11
N ASN A 213 -6.75 6.70 24.05
CA ASN A 213 -7.83 7.61 23.71
C ASN A 213 -8.07 8.61 24.86
N ILE A 214 -7.92 9.90 24.57
CA ILE A 214 -8.00 10.97 25.57
C ILE A 214 -9.39 11.05 26.25
N LYS A 215 -10.46 10.71 25.53
CA LYS A 215 -11.84 10.82 26.04
C LYS A 215 -12.23 9.62 26.91
N THR A 216 -11.82 8.42 26.51
CA THR A 216 -12.22 7.18 27.22
C THR A 216 -11.14 6.67 28.17
N ASN A 217 -9.92 7.21 28.09
CA ASN A 217 -8.72 6.74 28.78
C ASN A 217 -8.40 5.25 28.50
N ILE A 218 -8.89 4.73 27.37
CA ILE A 218 -8.65 3.35 26.94
C ILE A 218 -7.37 3.34 26.10
N THR A 219 -6.42 2.49 26.49
CA THR A 219 -5.19 2.24 25.73
C THR A 219 -5.35 1.01 24.85
N LYS A 220 -4.99 1.14 23.57
CA LYS A 220 -5.03 0.05 22.58
C LYS A 220 -3.69 -0.08 21.84
N PRO A 221 -3.35 -1.28 21.36
CA PRO A 221 -2.27 -1.47 20.39
C PRO A 221 -2.46 -0.62 19.13
N THR A 222 -1.37 -0.03 18.62
CA THR A 222 -1.30 0.39 17.21
C THR A 222 -1.04 -0.81 16.31
N GLY A 223 -1.21 -0.64 14.99
CA GLY A 223 -0.85 -1.70 14.04
C GLY A 223 0.61 -2.14 14.15
N LEU A 224 1.53 -1.20 14.41
CA LEU A 224 2.95 -1.44 14.61
C LEU A 224 3.22 -2.19 15.91
N GLY A 225 2.56 -1.79 17.00
CA GLY A 225 2.66 -2.52 18.26
C GLY A 225 2.15 -3.95 18.15
N LEU A 226 1.03 -4.15 17.44
CA LEU A 226 0.49 -5.48 17.18
C LEU A 226 1.43 -6.29 16.28
N LEU A 227 2.05 -5.68 15.26
CA LEU A 227 3.02 -6.35 14.40
C LEU A 227 4.25 -6.84 15.17
N LEU A 228 4.80 -6.01 16.05
CA LEU A 228 6.03 -6.29 16.80
C LEU A 228 5.79 -7.21 18.00
N PHE A 229 4.71 -7.03 18.75
CA PHE A 229 4.44 -7.74 20.01
C PHE A 229 3.23 -8.65 19.98
N GLY A 230 2.33 -8.57 19.00
CA GLY A 230 1.10 -9.37 18.99
C GLY A 230 1.39 -10.87 19.09
N LYS A 231 0.58 -11.61 19.84
CA LYS A 231 0.66 -13.09 19.92
C LYS A 231 0.44 -13.73 18.56
N ASN A 232 -0.53 -13.20 17.80
CA ASN A 232 -0.94 -13.68 16.48
C ASN A 232 -1.18 -12.49 15.52
N PRO A 233 -0.15 -11.71 15.14
CA PRO A 233 -0.32 -10.53 14.29
C PRO A 233 -0.91 -10.90 12.93
N GLN A 234 -0.75 -12.15 12.49
CA GLN A 234 -1.25 -12.67 11.22
C GLN A 234 -2.79 -12.63 11.12
N LEU A 235 -3.52 -12.53 12.23
CA LEU A 235 -4.98 -12.37 12.21
C LEU A 235 -5.42 -11.02 11.62
N ILE A 236 -4.57 -9.99 11.74
CA ILE A 236 -4.81 -8.65 11.20
C ILE A 236 -3.91 -8.39 9.98
N PHE A 237 -2.63 -8.74 10.11
CA PHE A 237 -1.61 -8.59 9.09
C PHE A 237 -1.20 -9.98 8.59
N THR A 238 -2.02 -10.61 7.76
CA THR A 238 -1.74 -11.93 7.14
C THR A 238 -0.35 -12.04 6.51
N GLN A 239 0.22 -10.90 6.12
CA GLN A 239 1.53 -10.74 5.54
C GLN A 239 2.70 -10.68 6.53
N ALA A 240 2.46 -10.67 7.84
CA ALA A 240 3.46 -10.64 8.91
C ALA A 240 4.16 -12.00 9.10
N ARG A 241 4.58 -12.64 8.01
CA ARG A 241 5.17 -13.98 7.97
C ARG A 241 6.40 -13.98 7.07
N VAL A 242 7.39 -14.77 7.43
CA VAL A 242 8.50 -15.17 6.54
C VAL A 242 8.32 -16.63 6.18
N GLN A 243 8.37 -16.96 4.89
CA GLN A 243 8.20 -18.32 4.38
C GLN A 243 9.50 -18.82 3.77
N PHE A 244 9.96 -19.99 4.19
CA PHE A 244 11.12 -20.65 3.63
C PHE A 244 10.66 -21.76 2.69
N PHE A 245 11.32 -21.87 1.54
CA PHE A 245 11.14 -22.92 0.56
C PHE A 245 12.51 -23.54 0.30
N ILE A 246 12.69 -24.80 0.70
CA ILE A 246 13.94 -25.53 0.46
C ILE A 246 13.74 -26.42 -0.75
N ASN A 247 14.41 -26.05 -1.85
CA ASN A 247 14.43 -26.87 -3.04
C ASN A 247 15.52 -27.94 -2.87
N GLN A 248 15.09 -29.18 -2.63
CA GLN A 248 15.98 -30.34 -2.60
C GLN A 248 15.87 -31.11 -3.92
N PRO A 249 16.97 -31.30 -4.66
CA PRO A 249 16.94 -32.10 -5.89
C PRO A 249 16.40 -33.52 -5.61
N GLY A 250 15.23 -33.84 -6.16
CA GLY A 250 14.61 -35.18 -6.06
C GLY A 250 13.71 -35.42 -4.84
N ALA A 251 13.34 -34.38 -4.07
CA ALA A 251 12.35 -34.46 -2.99
C ALA A 251 11.29 -33.35 -3.10
N ASP A 252 10.19 -33.50 -2.35
CA ASP A 252 9.16 -32.45 -2.25
C ASP A 252 9.73 -31.20 -1.57
N ASP A 253 9.33 -30.01 -2.05
CA ASP A 253 9.74 -28.73 -1.46
C ASP A 253 9.32 -28.64 0.02
N ILE A 254 10.30 -28.50 0.91
CA ILE A 254 10.02 -28.29 2.34
C ILE A 254 9.65 -26.83 2.54
N THR A 255 8.48 -26.59 3.12
CA THR A 255 8.02 -25.25 3.47
C THR A 255 7.99 -25.06 4.98
N GLU A 256 8.69 -24.03 5.47
CA GLU A 256 8.69 -23.63 6.88
C GLU A 256 8.17 -22.19 7.01
N ASN A 257 7.29 -21.93 7.98
CA ASN A 257 6.67 -20.62 8.17
C ASN A 257 7.03 -20.03 9.53
N PHE A 258 7.52 -18.79 9.53
CA PHE A 258 7.85 -18.05 10.75
C PHE A 258 6.76 -17.03 11.07
N ASP A 259 5.89 -17.42 12.00
CA ASP A 259 4.76 -16.64 12.50
C ASP A 259 4.99 -16.08 13.92
N GLY A 260 3.99 -15.36 14.41
CA GLY A 260 4.00 -14.67 15.70
C GLY A 260 4.60 -13.27 15.60
N PRO A 261 4.94 -12.67 16.76
CA PRO A 261 5.45 -11.30 16.82
C PRO A 261 6.69 -11.13 15.96
N VAL A 262 6.71 -10.07 15.12
CA VAL A 262 7.83 -9.81 14.20
C VAL A 262 9.16 -9.65 14.95
N LEU A 263 9.13 -9.12 16.18
CA LEU A 263 10.33 -9.00 17.01
C LEU A 263 11.01 -10.36 17.31
N LEU A 264 10.22 -11.44 17.40
CA LEU A 264 10.73 -12.79 17.71
C LEU A 264 11.12 -13.60 16.47
N GLN A 265 10.69 -13.20 15.27
CA GLN A 265 10.95 -13.94 14.03
C GLN A 265 12.45 -14.12 13.75
N PRO A 266 13.32 -13.10 13.91
CA PRO A 266 14.77 -13.25 13.70
C PRO A 266 15.41 -14.39 14.51
N GLN A 267 15.02 -14.55 15.78
CA GLN A 267 15.57 -15.64 16.61
C GLN A 267 15.07 -17.01 16.17
N LYS A 268 13.79 -17.12 15.80
CA LYS A 268 13.23 -18.39 15.28
C LYS A 268 13.92 -18.78 13.98
N ILE A 269 14.12 -17.81 13.09
CA ILE A 269 14.83 -17.98 11.82
C ILE A 269 16.28 -18.38 12.07
N GLN A 270 16.98 -17.73 13.00
CA GLN A 270 18.36 -18.11 13.36
C GLN A 270 18.45 -19.57 13.80
N LYS A 271 17.57 -20.01 14.72
CA LYS A 271 17.53 -21.40 15.17
C LYS A 271 17.28 -22.39 14.03
N TYR A 272 16.44 -22.02 13.07
CA TYR A 272 16.18 -22.84 11.89
C TYR A 272 17.37 -22.86 10.92
N LEU A 273 18.00 -21.71 10.69
CA LEU A 273 19.22 -21.58 9.91
C LEU A 273 20.35 -22.46 10.48
N ASP A 274 20.49 -22.50 11.81
CA ASP A 274 21.45 -23.37 12.50
C ASP A 274 21.16 -24.87 12.35
N LEU A 275 19.88 -25.22 12.16
CA LEU A 275 19.46 -26.60 11.93
C LEU A 275 19.79 -27.06 10.50
N ILE A 276 19.53 -26.19 9.50
CA ILE A 276 19.73 -26.53 8.09
C ILE A 276 21.17 -26.30 7.61
N TYR A 277 21.92 -25.42 8.27
CA TYR A 277 23.34 -25.18 8.06
C TYR A 277 24.12 -25.49 9.35
N PRO A 278 24.41 -26.77 9.62
CA PRO A 278 25.12 -27.15 10.85
C PRO A 278 26.53 -26.56 10.88
N LYS A 279 26.98 -26.17 12.08
CA LYS A 279 28.34 -25.67 12.30
C LYS A 279 29.36 -26.81 12.16
N HIS A 280 30.44 -26.51 11.44
CA HIS A 280 31.63 -27.37 11.39
C HIS A 280 32.68 -26.89 12.39
N ILE A 281 33.49 -27.84 12.88
CA ILE A 281 34.56 -27.55 13.85
C ILE A 281 35.89 -27.57 13.10
N SER A 282 36.59 -26.43 13.10
CA SER A 282 37.99 -26.35 12.72
C SER A 282 38.87 -26.85 13.86
N ARG A 283 39.82 -27.73 13.54
CA ARG A 283 40.86 -28.23 14.45
C ARG A 283 42.25 -27.69 14.10
N LYS A 284 42.33 -26.61 13.31
CA LYS A 284 43.59 -26.03 12.84
C LYS A 284 44.36 -25.29 13.93
N THR A 285 43.66 -24.77 14.92
CA THR A 285 44.24 -24.09 16.09
C THR A 285 44.01 -24.93 17.35
N MET A 286 44.78 -24.66 18.42
CA MET A 286 44.54 -25.27 19.75
C MET A 286 43.17 -24.87 20.34
N GLN A 287 42.56 -23.81 19.81
CA GLN A 287 41.24 -23.35 20.18
C GLN A 287 40.20 -23.95 19.23
N ARG A 288 39.07 -24.38 19.78
CA ARG A 288 37.95 -24.89 18.99
C ARG A 288 37.27 -23.70 18.31
N GLU A 289 37.40 -23.62 16.98
CA GLU A 289 36.70 -22.63 16.16
C GLU A 289 35.54 -23.29 15.42
N GLU A 290 34.34 -22.75 15.57
CA GLU A 290 33.15 -23.19 14.83
C GLU A 290 32.90 -22.26 13.64
N TYR A 291 32.53 -22.81 12.49
CA TYR A 291 32.21 -22.04 11.29
C TYR A 291 31.07 -22.67 10.49
N TYR A 292 30.43 -21.86 9.65
CA TYR A 292 29.43 -22.31 8.68
C TYR A 292 30.05 -22.38 7.29
N ASP A 293 29.66 -23.38 6.51
CA ASP A 293 30.09 -23.50 5.11
C ASP A 293 29.49 -22.41 4.21
N VAL A 294 28.38 -21.83 4.64
CA VAL A 294 27.69 -20.72 3.95
C VAL A 294 27.94 -19.40 4.67
N PRO A 295 27.79 -18.24 3.99
CA PRO A 295 27.86 -16.92 4.64
C PRO A 295 26.60 -16.66 5.47
N ILE A 296 26.42 -17.40 6.55
CA ILE A 296 25.20 -17.41 7.37
C ILE A 296 24.91 -16.02 7.94
N GLU A 297 25.96 -15.26 8.28
CA GLU A 297 25.85 -13.93 8.84
C GLU A 297 25.21 -12.98 7.82
N VAL A 298 25.58 -13.13 6.54
CA VAL A 298 25.04 -12.32 5.45
C VAL A 298 23.62 -12.75 5.08
N ILE A 299 23.33 -14.06 5.10
CA ILE A 299 21.97 -14.58 4.87
C ILE A 299 21.03 -14.04 5.95
N ARG A 300 21.41 -14.18 7.23
CA ARG A 300 20.67 -13.67 8.38
C ARG A 300 20.42 -12.17 8.28
N GLU A 301 21.47 -11.40 8.02
CA GLU A 301 21.38 -9.94 7.90
C GLU A 301 20.45 -9.53 6.75
N THR A 302 20.51 -10.24 5.62
CA THR A 302 19.65 -9.95 4.47
C THR A 302 18.18 -10.26 4.77
N ILE A 303 17.90 -11.35 5.50
CA ILE A 303 16.54 -11.69 5.93
C ILE A 303 16.03 -10.66 6.95
N ASN A 304 16.85 -10.27 7.92
CA ASN A 304 16.48 -9.25 8.91
C ASN A 304 16.21 -7.89 8.25
N ASN A 305 17.00 -7.51 7.26
CA ASN A 305 16.75 -6.32 6.45
C ASN A 305 15.47 -6.47 5.60
N ALA A 306 15.19 -7.65 5.06
CA ALA A 306 13.92 -7.89 4.36
C ALA A 306 12.72 -7.69 5.30
N ILE A 307 12.80 -8.11 6.57
CA ILE A 307 11.78 -7.88 7.60
C ILE A 307 11.67 -6.38 7.93
N ALA A 308 12.79 -5.74 8.28
CA ALA A 308 12.81 -4.34 8.71
C ALA A 308 12.37 -3.36 7.61
N HIS A 309 12.64 -3.67 6.34
CA HIS A 309 12.34 -2.80 5.20
C HIS A 309 11.15 -3.26 4.35
N ARG A 310 10.42 -4.30 4.78
CA ARG A 310 9.23 -4.81 4.09
C ARG A 310 8.19 -3.71 3.90
N ASP A 311 7.52 -3.67 2.76
CA ASP A 311 6.33 -2.82 2.60
C ASP A 311 5.09 -3.49 3.22
N TYR A 312 4.80 -3.15 4.49
CA TYR A 312 3.67 -3.67 5.27
C TYR A 312 2.28 -3.31 4.74
N THR A 313 2.19 -2.38 3.80
CA THR A 313 0.94 -2.07 3.10
C THR A 313 0.57 -3.10 2.03
N ILE A 314 1.55 -3.86 1.51
CA ILE A 314 1.32 -4.91 0.52
C ILE A 314 0.79 -6.17 1.21
N THR A 315 -0.50 -6.43 1.03
CA THR A 315 -1.21 -7.62 1.52
C THR A 315 -1.21 -8.75 0.49
N GLY A 316 -1.63 -9.96 0.88
CA GLY A 316 -1.71 -11.13 -0.02
C GLY A 316 -0.38 -11.79 -0.35
N THR A 317 0.74 -11.26 0.14
CA THR A 317 2.06 -11.89 0.04
C THR A 317 2.93 -11.65 1.27
N THR A 318 3.90 -12.53 1.46
CA THR A 318 4.88 -12.59 2.55
C THR A 318 6.30 -12.36 2.01
N ILE A 319 7.28 -12.27 2.92
CA ILE A 319 8.68 -12.45 2.55
C ILE A 319 8.89 -13.93 2.24
N LYS A 320 9.55 -14.23 1.12
CA LYS A 320 9.86 -15.60 0.71
C LYS A 320 11.37 -15.79 0.64
N VAL A 321 11.86 -16.86 1.24
CA VAL A 321 13.26 -17.25 1.25
C VAL A 321 13.37 -18.58 0.53
N TYR A 322 13.95 -18.58 -0.66
CA TYR A 322 14.22 -19.79 -1.42
C TYR A 322 15.65 -20.22 -1.16
N ILE A 323 15.82 -21.44 -0.66
CA ILE A 323 17.12 -22.06 -0.43
C ILE A 323 17.35 -23.08 -1.53
N TYR A 324 18.36 -22.81 -2.35
CA TYR A 324 18.86 -23.70 -3.38
C TYR A 324 20.19 -24.30 -2.95
N GLU A 325 20.67 -25.26 -3.75
CA GLU A 325 21.96 -25.90 -3.52
C GLU A 325 23.14 -24.92 -3.57
N ASP A 326 23.08 -23.89 -4.42
CA ASP A 326 24.18 -22.98 -4.73
C ASP A 326 23.93 -21.52 -4.34
N ARG A 327 22.71 -21.18 -3.89
CA ARG A 327 22.32 -19.82 -3.53
C ARG A 327 21.09 -19.79 -2.62
N VAL A 328 20.88 -18.63 -1.99
CA VAL A 328 19.66 -18.25 -1.28
C VAL A 328 19.07 -17.01 -1.96
N GLU A 329 17.79 -17.06 -2.31
CA GLU A 329 17.06 -15.91 -2.85
C GLU A 329 16.02 -15.41 -1.83
N ILE A 330 16.13 -14.14 -1.43
CA ILE A 330 15.20 -13.48 -0.52
C ILE A 330 14.33 -12.51 -1.32
N PHE A 331 13.03 -12.78 -1.38
CA PHE A 331 12.00 -11.96 -2.03
C PHE A 331 11.31 -11.12 -0.96
N SER A 332 11.57 -9.81 -0.95
CA SER A 332 10.92 -8.85 -0.07
C SER A 332 9.83 -8.07 -0.82
N PRO A 333 8.56 -8.10 -0.38
CA PRO A 333 7.51 -7.27 -0.97
C PRO A 333 7.80 -5.77 -0.87
N GLY A 334 7.66 -5.07 -2.00
CA GLY A 334 7.82 -3.63 -2.11
C GLY A 334 9.04 -3.23 -2.93
N LYS A 335 8.96 -2.05 -3.55
CA LYS A 335 10.11 -1.46 -4.24
C LYS A 335 11.13 -0.93 -3.22
N PRO A 336 12.44 -1.02 -3.51
CA PRO A 336 13.45 -0.40 -2.65
C PRO A 336 13.28 1.13 -2.62
N ILE A 337 13.69 1.76 -1.52
CA ILE A 337 13.64 3.23 -1.34
C ILE A 337 14.57 3.94 -2.35
N HIS A 338 15.68 3.28 -2.68
CA HIS A 338 16.65 3.77 -3.63
C HIS A 338 16.63 2.97 -4.95
N PRO A 339 17.09 3.56 -6.06
CA PRO A 339 17.20 2.85 -7.33
C PRO A 339 18.10 1.61 -7.23
N ILE A 340 17.77 0.54 -7.95
CA ILE A 340 18.51 -0.74 -7.94
C ILE A 340 19.98 -0.56 -8.31
N GLU A 341 20.30 0.42 -9.15
CA GLU A 341 21.67 0.74 -9.56
C GLU A 341 22.56 1.08 -8.36
N LYS A 342 22.00 1.71 -7.31
CA LYS A 342 22.75 1.97 -6.07
C LYS A 342 23.04 0.69 -5.29
N PHE A 343 22.12 -0.27 -5.28
CA PHE A 343 22.31 -1.58 -4.66
C PHE A 343 23.36 -2.40 -5.39
N ASN A 344 23.30 -2.46 -6.72
CA ASN A 344 24.29 -3.17 -7.54
C ASN A 344 25.71 -2.57 -7.44
N ASN A 345 25.81 -1.29 -7.06
CA ASN A 345 27.08 -0.62 -6.75
C ASN A 345 27.46 -0.70 -5.26
N TYR A 346 26.65 -1.34 -4.41
CA TYR A 346 26.82 -1.42 -2.95
C TYR A 346 27.00 -0.04 -2.29
N ASN A 347 26.33 0.98 -2.83
CA ASN A 347 26.43 2.37 -2.38
C ASN A 347 25.04 2.92 -2.09
N VAL A 348 24.43 2.42 -1.02
CA VAL A 348 23.08 2.74 -0.59
C VAL A 348 23.14 3.51 0.73
N PRO A 349 22.51 4.69 0.82
CA PRO A 349 22.35 5.39 2.10
C PRO A 349 21.60 4.56 3.14
N PRO A 350 21.89 4.74 4.45
CA PRO A 350 21.17 4.06 5.53
C PRO A 350 19.80 4.72 5.75
N GLU A 351 18.85 4.42 4.86
CA GLU A 351 17.46 4.87 4.97
C GLU A 351 16.54 3.66 5.16
N SER A 352 15.60 3.77 6.12
CA SER A 352 14.65 2.70 6.42
C SER A 352 13.22 3.09 6.13
N ARG A 353 12.47 2.14 5.55
CA ARG A 353 11.04 2.29 5.25
C ARG A 353 10.23 2.24 6.54
N ASN A 354 10.64 1.37 7.47
CA ASN A 354 10.01 1.23 8.77
C ASN A 354 11.03 1.64 9.85
N PRO A 355 11.26 2.95 10.05
CA PRO A 355 12.34 3.44 10.93
C PRO A 355 12.20 2.97 12.38
N LYS A 356 10.97 2.82 12.89
CA LYS A 356 10.72 2.29 14.25
C LYS A 356 11.05 0.80 14.37
N ILE A 357 10.78 -0.01 13.34
CA ILE A 357 11.16 -1.43 13.32
C ILE A 357 12.69 -1.53 13.28
N ALA A 358 13.33 -0.77 12.39
CA ALA A 358 14.79 -0.75 12.28
C ALA A 358 15.45 -0.28 13.59
N TYR A 359 14.94 0.79 14.20
CA TYR A 359 15.40 1.27 15.51
C TYR A 359 15.35 0.16 16.56
N LEU A 360 14.19 -0.49 16.74
CA LEU A 360 14.07 -1.55 17.74
C LEU A 360 14.93 -2.78 17.41
N PHE A 361 15.07 -3.13 16.13
CA PHE A 361 15.95 -4.22 15.72
C PHE A 361 17.42 -3.91 15.99
N ASN A 362 17.83 -2.65 15.88
CA ASN A 362 19.16 -2.20 16.26
C ASN A 362 19.36 -2.27 17.78
N GLU A 363 18.39 -1.79 18.57
CA GLU A 363 18.43 -1.85 20.04
C GLU A 363 18.61 -3.28 20.57
N ILE A 364 17.98 -4.27 19.91
CA ILE A 364 18.15 -5.68 20.27
C ILE A 364 19.32 -6.37 19.53
N SER A 365 20.16 -5.65 18.79
CA SER A 365 21.30 -6.20 18.03
C SER A 365 20.92 -7.29 17.02
N VAL A 366 19.78 -7.11 16.33
CA VAL A 366 19.32 -8.00 15.24
C VAL A 366 19.83 -7.52 13.87
N ILE A 367 19.93 -6.21 13.67
CA ILE A 367 20.54 -5.55 12.49
C ILE A 367 21.64 -4.59 12.95
N GLU A 368 22.57 -4.25 12.06
CA GLU A 368 23.62 -3.26 12.33
C GLU A 368 23.32 -1.91 11.63
N GLU A 369 23.24 -0.82 12.39
CA GLU A 369 22.83 0.52 11.93
C GLU A 369 23.69 1.16 10.81
N LEU A 370 24.94 0.72 10.62
CA LEU A 370 25.99 1.51 9.97
C LEU A 370 26.38 1.07 8.55
N GLY A 371 25.43 0.74 7.66
CA GLY A 371 25.77 0.40 6.26
C GLY A 371 26.84 -0.72 6.14
N LEU A 372 27.03 -1.48 7.23
CA LEU A 372 27.97 -2.57 7.36
C LEU A 372 27.48 -3.72 6.50
N GLY A 373 26.16 -3.95 6.42
CA GLY A 373 25.55 -4.93 5.53
C GLY A 373 26.04 -4.84 4.09
N MET A 374 26.01 -3.65 3.46
CA MET A 374 26.46 -3.48 2.06
C MET A 374 27.97 -3.66 1.91
N LYS A 375 28.76 -3.24 2.90
CA LYS A 375 30.22 -3.43 2.90
C LYS A 375 30.58 -4.91 3.07
N GLU A 376 29.91 -5.64 3.95
CA GLU A 376 30.13 -7.07 4.17
C GLU A 376 29.65 -7.91 2.99
N LEU A 377 28.49 -7.55 2.39
CA LEU A 377 28.02 -8.13 1.12
C LEU A 377 29.07 -7.98 0.01
N LYS A 378 29.74 -6.83 -0.07
CA LYS A 378 30.82 -6.58 -1.05
C LYS A 378 32.08 -7.41 -0.76
N LYS A 379 32.42 -7.62 0.51
CA LYS A 379 33.62 -8.39 0.92
C LYS A 379 33.49 -9.90 0.72
N LEU A 380 32.28 -10.44 0.52
CA LEU A 380 32.07 -11.88 0.29
C LEU A 380 32.95 -12.44 -0.84
N SER A 381 33.12 -11.69 -1.93
CA SER A 381 33.97 -12.10 -3.04
C SER A 381 35.46 -12.07 -2.72
N GLU A 382 35.89 -11.17 -1.86
CA GLU A 382 37.30 -10.99 -1.50
C GLU A 382 37.73 -12.01 -0.45
N VAL A 383 36.88 -12.26 0.55
CA VAL A 383 37.21 -13.08 1.73
C VAL A 383 36.86 -14.56 1.52
N ARG A 384 35.72 -14.86 0.90
CA ARG A 384 35.21 -16.23 0.76
C ARG A 384 35.26 -16.78 -0.67
N GLN A 385 35.77 -15.99 -1.63
CA GLN A 385 35.79 -16.34 -3.07
C GLN A 385 34.40 -16.69 -3.62
N LEU A 386 33.34 -16.17 -2.97
CA LEU A 386 31.97 -16.35 -3.41
C LEU A 386 31.58 -15.26 -4.42
N PRO A 387 30.66 -15.53 -5.35
CA PRO A 387 30.14 -14.49 -6.22
C PRO A 387 29.49 -13.36 -5.44
N LYS A 388 29.57 -12.16 -6.00
CA LYS A 388 28.93 -10.97 -5.45
C LYS A 388 27.40 -11.14 -5.41
N PRO A 389 26.73 -10.79 -4.29
CA PRO A 389 25.27 -10.81 -4.19
C PRO A 389 24.61 -9.94 -5.27
N THR A 390 23.48 -10.37 -5.83
CA THR A 390 22.77 -9.61 -6.87
C THR A 390 21.42 -9.10 -6.40
N PHE A 391 21.00 -7.96 -6.95
CA PHE A 391 19.72 -7.33 -6.65
C PHE A 391 18.90 -7.12 -7.92
N ARG A 392 17.62 -7.50 -7.89
CA ARG A 392 16.69 -7.33 -9.03
C ARG A 392 15.27 -7.04 -8.55
N MET A 393 14.45 -6.46 -9.44
CA MET A 393 12.99 -6.52 -9.28
C MET A 393 12.46 -7.82 -9.88
N ASP A 394 11.46 -8.40 -9.23
CA ASP A 394 10.61 -9.46 -9.77
C ASP A 394 9.16 -9.10 -9.48
N GLY A 395 8.47 -8.51 -10.45
CA GLY A 395 7.14 -7.93 -10.24
C GLY A 395 7.15 -6.91 -9.09
N GLN A 396 6.46 -7.22 -8.00
CA GLN A 396 6.37 -6.39 -6.79
C GLN A 396 7.43 -6.71 -5.72
N TYR A 397 8.33 -7.66 -5.98
CA TYR A 397 9.36 -8.07 -5.04
C TYR A 397 10.71 -7.44 -5.37
N PHE A 398 11.38 -6.94 -4.35
CA PHE A 398 12.82 -6.74 -4.37
C PHE A 398 13.51 -8.05 -4.01
N VAL A 399 14.32 -8.59 -4.92
CA VAL A 399 14.97 -9.88 -4.76
C VAL A 399 16.46 -9.69 -4.53
N THR A 400 16.97 -10.25 -3.44
CA THR A 400 18.41 -10.35 -3.15
C THR A 400 18.85 -11.80 -3.26
N THR A 401 19.89 -12.04 -4.07
CA THR A 401 20.47 -13.38 -4.25
C THR A 401 21.85 -13.44 -3.61
N ILE A 402 22.06 -14.41 -2.73
CA ILE A 402 23.33 -14.67 -2.04
C ILE A 402 23.84 -16.05 -2.48
N TYR A 403 25.04 -16.12 -3.02
CA TYR A 403 25.63 -17.37 -3.48
C TYR A 403 26.32 -18.11 -2.32
N THR A 404 26.14 -19.42 -2.25
CA THR A 404 26.65 -20.27 -1.16
C THR A 404 27.80 -21.20 -1.60
N LYS A 405 28.02 -21.35 -2.92
CA LYS A 405 29.11 -22.17 -3.48
C LYS A 405 30.08 -21.36 -4.34
N THR A 406 31.36 -21.70 -4.29
CA THR A 406 32.39 -21.16 -5.18
C THR A 406 32.13 -21.60 -6.61
N GLY A 407 32.20 -20.68 -7.58
CA GLY A 407 31.91 -20.98 -8.99
C GLY A 407 30.42 -20.99 -9.38
N ALA A 408 29.49 -20.79 -8.43
CA ALA A 408 28.11 -20.46 -8.76
C ALA A 408 28.10 -19.17 -9.58
N LYS A 409 27.71 -19.19 -10.85
CA LYS A 409 27.82 -17.97 -11.67
C LYS A 409 26.66 -17.05 -11.37
N SER A 410 26.95 -15.77 -11.11
CA SER A 410 25.92 -14.75 -11.14
C SER A 410 25.35 -14.66 -12.54
N SER A 411 24.02 -14.74 -12.71
CA SER A 411 23.37 -14.61 -14.02
C SER A 411 23.83 -13.32 -14.71
N SER A 412 24.01 -12.24 -13.94
CA SER A 412 24.52 -10.96 -14.43
C SER A 412 25.97 -11.01 -14.96
N ILE A 413 26.86 -11.81 -14.35
CA ILE A 413 28.25 -11.99 -14.83
C ILE A 413 28.27 -12.88 -16.07
N GLU A 414 27.46 -13.94 -16.09
CA GLU A 414 27.35 -14.83 -17.25
C GLU A 414 26.72 -14.11 -18.45
N ILE A 415 25.70 -13.29 -18.23
CA ILE A 415 25.10 -12.40 -19.23
C ILE A 415 26.13 -11.39 -19.72
N GLN A 416 26.91 -10.75 -18.83
CA GLN A 416 27.96 -9.81 -19.25
C GLN A 416 29.04 -10.47 -20.11
N ASP A 417 29.46 -11.69 -19.76
CA ASP A 417 30.44 -12.43 -20.57
C ASP A 417 29.83 -12.86 -21.92
N LYS A 418 28.59 -13.36 -21.94
CA LYS A 418 27.86 -13.69 -23.18
C LYS A 418 27.61 -12.47 -24.07
N VAL A 419 27.38 -11.29 -23.48
CA VAL A 419 27.22 -10.03 -24.22
C VAL A 419 28.55 -9.58 -24.85
N LYS A 420 29.72 -9.94 -24.30
CA LYS A 420 31.01 -9.63 -24.94
C LYS A 420 31.15 -10.29 -26.32
N ASP A 421 30.57 -11.49 -26.50
CA ASP A 421 30.59 -12.26 -27.75
C ASP A 421 29.66 -11.70 -28.85
N LEU A 422 28.90 -10.64 -28.53
CA LEU A 422 28.09 -9.90 -29.49
C LEU A 422 28.91 -8.82 -30.22
N ASN A 423 28.69 -8.70 -31.53
CA ASN A 423 29.22 -7.60 -32.33
C ASN A 423 28.51 -6.28 -31.98
N PRO A 424 29.02 -5.10 -32.40
CA PRO A 424 28.42 -3.80 -32.02
C PRO A 424 26.93 -3.66 -32.33
N LYS A 425 26.49 -4.15 -33.50
CA LYS A 425 25.09 -4.06 -33.95
C LYS A 425 24.18 -5.07 -33.23
N GLU A 426 24.74 -6.21 -32.84
CA GLU A 426 24.09 -7.17 -31.95
C GLU A 426 23.94 -6.62 -30.53
N LYS A 427 24.96 -5.92 -29.99
CA LYS A 427 24.89 -5.27 -28.67
C LYS A 427 23.81 -4.19 -28.61
N GLU A 428 23.76 -3.34 -29.63
CA GLU A 428 22.71 -2.33 -29.78
C GLU A 428 21.31 -2.96 -29.81
N GLY A 429 21.17 -4.06 -30.56
CA GLY A 429 19.93 -4.80 -30.59
C GLY A 429 19.56 -5.46 -29.27
N TYR A 430 20.52 -6.03 -28.55
CA TYR A 430 20.29 -6.62 -27.24
C TYR A 430 19.84 -5.56 -26.21
N GLU A 431 20.48 -4.39 -26.18
CA GLU A 431 20.07 -3.28 -25.30
C GLU A 431 18.67 -2.76 -25.65
N THR A 432 18.32 -2.70 -26.93
CA THR A 432 16.97 -2.33 -27.37
C THR A 432 15.92 -3.28 -26.83
N ILE A 433 16.16 -4.60 -26.90
CA ILE A 433 15.24 -5.62 -26.39
C ILE A 433 15.16 -5.55 -24.87
N ARG A 434 16.29 -5.29 -24.20
CA ARG A 434 16.36 -5.13 -22.74
C ARG A 434 15.55 -3.93 -22.25
N ILE A 435 15.53 -2.82 -22.99
CA ILE A 435 14.71 -1.64 -22.68
C ILE A 435 13.21 -1.91 -22.94
N GLN A 436 12.89 -2.57 -24.05
CA GLN A 436 11.49 -2.82 -24.46
C GLN A 436 10.87 -4.04 -23.77
N GLY A 437 11.67 -4.87 -23.11
CA GLY A 437 11.26 -6.11 -22.43
C GLY A 437 11.03 -7.30 -23.38
N SER A 438 10.43 -7.07 -24.55
CA SER A 438 10.24 -8.08 -25.59
C SER A 438 10.20 -7.45 -26.98
N ILE A 439 10.55 -8.23 -28.02
CA ILE A 439 10.44 -7.77 -29.41
C ILE A 439 10.03 -8.91 -30.36
N THR A 440 9.34 -8.60 -31.45
CA THR A 440 9.18 -9.52 -32.59
C THR A 440 10.32 -9.34 -33.60
N SER A 441 10.57 -10.35 -34.45
CA SER A 441 11.58 -10.19 -35.54
C SER A 441 11.26 -9.02 -36.47
N SER A 442 9.97 -8.76 -36.72
CA SER A 442 9.47 -7.66 -37.55
C SER A 442 9.70 -6.27 -36.96
N GLU A 443 9.70 -6.16 -35.63
CA GLU A 443 10.03 -4.91 -34.93
C GLU A 443 11.54 -4.72 -34.87
N TYR A 444 12.29 -5.79 -34.54
CA TYR A 444 13.75 -5.75 -34.46
C TYR A 444 14.40 -5.27 -35.76
N LEU A 445 13.91 -5.76 -36.92
CA LEU A 445 14.43 -5.33 -38.23
C LEU A 445 14.15 -3.85 -38.53
N LYS A 446 13.02 -3.32 -38.06
CA LYS A 446 12.65 -1.91 -38.25
C LYS A 446 13.45 -0.98 -37.34
N VAL A 447 13.67 -1.39 -36.09
CA VAL A 447 14.36 -0.56 -35.09
C VAL A 447 15.85 -0.44 -35.39
N LEU A 448 16.50 -1.52 -35.83
CA LEU A 448 17.94 -1.52 -36.12
C LEU A 448 18.30 -1.30 -37.59
N ASP A 449 17.29 -1.09 -38.45
CA ASP A 449 17.44 -0.95 -39.90
C ASP A 449 18.34 -2.05 -40.50
N VAL A 450 17.88 -3.29 -40.40
CA VAL A 450 18.60 -4.49 -40.88
C VAL A 450 17.71 -5.39 -41.74
N SER A 451 18.34 -6.18 -42.61
CA SER A 451 17.61 -7.17 -43.41
C SER A 451 16.94 -8.24 -42.54
N GLU A 452 15.85 -8.83 -43.02
CA GLU A 452 15.11 -9.91 -42.34
C GLU A 452 16.01 -11.10 -41.99
N ARG A 453 16.94 -11.45 -42.88
CA ARG A 453 17.94 -12.51 -42.65
C ARG A 453 18.89 -12.15 -41.50
N THR A 454 19.36 -10.91 -41.47
CA THR A 454 20.26 -10.40 -40.42
C THR A 454 19.56 -10.36 -39.06
N ALA A 455 18.31 -9.87 -39.02
CA ALA A 455 17.50 -9.84 -37.80
C ALA A 455 17.32 -11.25 -37.22
N ARG A 456 16.94 -12.23 -38.05
CA ARG A 456 16.82 -13.63 -37.61
C ARG A 456 18.14 -14.19 -37.10
N ASN A 457 19.26 -13.90 -37.75
CA ASN A 457 20.57 -14.38 -37.32
C ASN A 457 21.00 -13.79 -35.98
N HIS A 458 20.80 -12.49 -35.76
CA HIS A 458 21.10 -11.84 -34.48
C HIS A 458 20.26 -12.43 -33.35
N LEU A 459 18.94 -12.49 -33.54
CA LEU A 459 18.01 -13.02 -32.55
C LEU A 459 18.31 -14.49 -32.25
N LYS A 460 18.56 -15.31 -33.28
CA LYS A 460 18.95 -16.71 -33.11
C LYS A 460 20.24 -16.84 -32.30
N LYS A 461 21.28 -16.07 -32.64
CA LYS A 461 22.55 -16.10 -31.90
C LYS A 461 22.37 -15.71 -30.43
N MET A 462 21.55 -14.70 -30.13
CA MET A 462 21.26 -14.31 -28.75
C MET A 462 20.46 -15.38 -27.99
N VAL A 463 19.56 -16.10 -28.66
CA VAL A 463 18.87 -17.27 -28.09
C VAL A 463 19.87 -18.41 -27.84
N ASP A 464 20.74 -18.71 -28.80
CA ASP A 464 21.76 -19.78 -28.70
C ASP A 464 22.76 -19.48 -27.56
N LEU A 465 23.09 -18.20 -27.33
CA LEU A 465 23.91 -17.75 -26.20
C LEU A 465 23.15 -17.74 -24.86
N GLY A 466 21.84 -17.98 -24.86
CA GLY A 466 21.00 -17.95 -23.67
C GLY A 466 20.80 -16.53 -23.11
N LEU A 467 20.86 -15.50 -23.97
CA LEU A 467 20.55 -14.11 -23.63
C LEU A 467 19.06 -13.79 -23.82
N LEU A 468 18.39 -14.51 -24.72
CA LEU A 468 16.96 -14.36 -25.01
C LEU A 468 16.25 -15.71 -24.94
N ARG A 469 14.98 -15.72 -24.56
CA ARG A 469 14.06 -16.85 -24.73
C ARG A 469 12.99 -16.52 -25.77
N VAL A 470 12.46 -17.56 -26.40
CA VAL A 470 11.42 -17.46 -27.42
C VAL A 470 10.05 -17.76 -26.79
N GLU A 471 9.08 -16.89 -27.00
CA GLU A 471 7.70 -17.07 -26.54
C GLU A 471 6.72 -17.00 -27.73
N GLY A 472 5.78 -17.94 -27.79
CA GLY A 472 4.75 -18.02 -28.84
C GLY A 472 5.19 -18.68 -30.14
N GLU A 473 4.24 -18.92 -31.04
CA GLU A 473 4.45 -19.64 -32.30
C GLU A 473 4.05 -18.82 -33.54
N GLY A 474 4.77 -19.04 -34.64
CA GLY A 474 4.45 -18.44 -35.94
C GLY A 474 4.63 -16.91 -35.99
N LYS A 475 3.61 -16.19 -36.47
CA LYS A 475 3.68 -14.73 -36.63
C LYS A 475 3.65 -13.95 -35.31
N ALA A 476 3.33 -14.62 -34.20
CA ALA A 476 3.25 -14.03 -32.87
C ALA A 476 4.51 -14.28 -32.02
N THR A 477 5.56 -14.88 -32.60
CA THR A 477 6.80 -15.20 -31.87
C THR A 477 7.50 -13.92 -31.37
N LYS A 478 7.73 -13.87 -30.06
CA LYS A 478 8.45 -12.81 -29.35
C LYS A 478 9.75 -13.34 -28.76
N TYR A 479 10.74 -12.46 -28.70
CA TYR A 479 12.04 -12.69 -28.07
C TYR A 479 12.11 -11.83 -26.81
N VAL A 480 12.35 -12.48 -25.67
CA VAL A 480 12.29 -11.88 -24.32
C VAL A 480 13.63 -12.06 -23.64
N VAL A 481 14.12 -11.04 -22.92
CA VAL A 481 15.40 -11.12 -22.21
C VAL A 481 15.34 -12.14 -21.06
N ILE A 482 16.40 -12.94 -20.93
CA ILE A 482 16.61 -13.81 -19.78
C ILE A 482 17.38 -13.00 -18.72
N ASN A 483 16.76 -12.78 -17.55
CA ASN A 483 17.33 -11.98 -16.44
C ASN A 483 18.15 -12.84 -15.47
#